data_AF-A0A9W9PJI5-F1
#
_entry.id   AF-A0A9W9PJI5-F1
#
_cell.length_a   1.000
_cell.length_b   1.000
_cell.length_c   1.000
_cell.angle_alpha   90.00
_cell.angle_beta   90.00
_cell.angle_gamma   90.00
#
_symmetry.space_group_name_H-M   'P 1'
#
loop_
_entity.id
_entity.type
_entity.pdbx_description
1 polymer ?
#
loop_
_entity_poly.entity_id
_entity_poly.type
_entity_poly.pdbx_seq_one_letter_code
_entity_poly.pdbx_strand_id
1 'polypeptide(L)'
;MSSILSTLGLRAAGGSPAPSHAAAFLVGNWVFAHMATNSRWEKMRLGIDNNVAPREDLATIGEAAVKEGKISRSTLNRLKRKDATSTNLIDGFPFLVASILFATVAGVPNETINTIGVWYSVSRIAYAVSYIYGETQAMGSIRSLAWLSANISCITGLVLASKRL
;
A
#
# COMPACT_ATOMS: atom_id res chain seq x y z
N MET A 1 -19.59 9.89 23.26
CA MET A 1 -19.26 10.26 21.86
C MET A 1 -18.00 9.50 21.46
N SER A 2 -18.02 8.73 20.37
CA SER A 2 -16.81 8.05 19.88
C SER A 2 -15.90 9.06 19.18
N SER A 3 -14.61 9.04 19.50
CA SER A 3 -13.58 9.83 18.81
C SER A 3 -13.00 9.03 17.63
N ILE A 4 -12.38 9.71 16.66
CA ILE A 4 -11.65 9.04 15.57
C ILE A 4 -10.58 8.09 16.13
N LEU A 5 -9.92 8.47 17.22
CA LEU A 5 -8.89 7.65 17.88
C LEU A 5 -9.46 6.35 18.46
N SER A 6 -10.66 6.39 19.05
CA SER A 6 -11.32 5.19 19.57
C SER A 6 -11.88 4.31 18.44
N THR A 7 -12.37 4.92 17.36
CA THR A 7 -12.84 4.17 16.17
C THR A 7 -11.69 3.47 15.43
N LEU A 8 -10.50 4.06 15.39
CA LEU A 8 -9.30 3.44 14.83
C LEU A 8 -8.60 2.48 15.81
N GLY A 9 -9.16 2.29 17.02
CA GLY A 9 -8.57 1.46 18.07
C GLY A 9 -7.19 1.95 18.55
N LEU A 10 -6.89 3.24 18.37
CA LEU A 10 -5.66 3.90 18.84
C LEU A 10 -5.74 4.32 20.32
N ARG A 11 -6.95 4.28 20.89
CA ARG A 11 -7.22 4.46 22.32
C ARG A 11 -8.42 3.60 22.74
N ALA A 12 -8.34 3.02 23.92
CA ALA A 12 -9.47 2.40 24.61
C ALA A 12 -10.64 3.40 24.79
N ALA A 13 -11.86 2.94 24.51
CA ALA A 13 -13.08 3.66 24.88
C ALA A 13 -13.59 3.11 26.23
N GLY A 14 -13.67 3.96 27.25
CA GLY A 14 -14.40 3.68 28.50
C GLY A 14 -13.97 2.41 29.24
N GLY A 15 -12.68 2.29 29.58
CA GLY A 15 -12.18 1.20 30.45
C GLY A 15 -12.13 -0.20 29.83
N SER A 16 -12.60 -0.37 28.59
CA SER A 16 -12.54 -1.63 27.85
C SER A 16 -11.22 -1.73 27.06
N PRO A 17 -10.62 -2.93 26.90
CA PRO A 17 -9.46 -3.12 26.03
C PRO A 17 -9.74 -2.62 24.60
N ALA A 18 -8.75 -2.01 23.95
CA ALA A 18 -8.93 -1.59 22.56
C ALA A 18 -9.22 -2.79 21.65
N PRO A 19 -10.18 -2.68 20.71
CA PRO A 19 -10.46 -3.74 19.76
C PRO A 19 -9.26 -4.02 18.86
N SER A 20 -9.08 -5.27 18.44
CA SER A 20 -8.06 -5.60 17.44
C SER A 20 -8.57 -5.28 16.04
N HIS A 21 -7.81 -4.48 15.28
CA HIS A 21 -8.07 -4.22 13.87
C HIS A 21 -7.03 -4.89 12.95
N ALA A 22 -6.25 -5.84 13.47
CA ALA A 22 -5.22 -6.57 12.73
C ALA A 22 -5.74 -7.10 11.38
N ALA A 23 -6.82 -7.87 11.40
CA ALA A 23 -7.42 -8.43 10.18
C ALA A 23 -7.90 -7.34 9.21
N ALA A 24 -8.49 -6.25 9.72
CA ALA A 24 -8.95 -5.14 8.89
C ALA A 24 -7.77 -4.44 8.19
N PHE A 25 -6.63 -4.26 8.86
CA PHE A 25 -5.42 -3.72 8.23
C PHE A 25 -4.85 -4.65 7.16
N LEU A 26 -4.85 -5.97 7.40
CA LEU A 26 -4.39 -6.94 6.41
C LEU A 26 -5.28 -6.94 5.17
N VAL A 27 -6.61 -7.02 5.34
CA VAL A 27 -7.57 -6.96 4.23
C VAL A 27 -7.49 -5.64 3.50
N GLY A 28 -7.48 -4.52 4.22
CA GLY A 28 -7.41 -3.18 3.63
C GLY A 28 -6.16 -2.96 2.80
N ASN A 29 -4.98 -3.35 3.31
CA ASN A 29 -3.73 -3.24 2.55
C ASN A 29 -3.65 -4.23 1.39
N TRP A 30 -4.23 -5.43 1.53
CA TRP A 30 -4.31 -6.37 0.41
C TRP A 30 -5.15 -5.80 -0.74
N VAL A 31 -6.34 -5.28 -0.44
CA VAL A 31 -7.24 -4.63 -1.42
C VAL A 31 -6.54 -3.42 -2.05
N PHE A 32 -5.86 -2.61 -1.25
CA PHE A 32 -5.11 -1.45 -1.76
C PHE A 32 -4.00 -1.86 -2.76
N ALA A 33 -3.20 -2.87 -2.40
CA ALA A 33 -2.09 -3.36 -3.23
C ALA A 33 -2.56 -4.07 -4.51
N HIS A 34 -3.59 -4.92 -4.42
CA HIS A 34 -4.01 -5.79 -5.54
C HIS A 34 -5.11 -5.18 -6.41
N MET A 35 -5.95 -4.30 -5.84
CA MET A 35 -7.12 -3.74 -6.54
C MET A 35 -6.94 -2.24 -6.81
N ALA A 36 -6.73 -1.42 -5.78
CA ALA A 36 -6.76 0.04 -5.94
C ALA A 36 -5.60 0.56 -6.82
N THR A 37 -4.42 -0.03 -6.67
CA THR A 37 -3.22 0.36 -7.45
C THR A 37 -3.05 -0.41 -8.76
N ASN A 38 -3.96 -1.34 -9.07
CA ASN A 38 -3.90 -2.13 -10.30
C ASN A 38 -4.17 -1.24 -11.53
N SER A 39 -3.31 -1.31 -12.56
CA SER A 39 -3.48 -0.54 -13.80
C SER A 39 -4.53 -1.13 -14.74
N ARG A 40 -4.91 -2.41 -14.58
CA ARG A 40 -5.76 -3.15 -15.51
C ARG A 40 -7.07 -2.44 -15.83
N TRP A 41 -7.78 -1.94 -14.82
CA TRP A 41 -9.02 -1.20 -15.02
C TRP A 41 -8.85 0.04 -15.91
N GLU A 42 -7.70 0.71 -15.79
CA GLU A 42 -7.37 1.89 -16.58
C GLU A 42 -6.96 1.49 -18.01
N LYS A 43 -6.17 0.42 -18.16
CA LYS A 43 -5.84 -0.16 -19.46
C LYS A 43 -7.10 -0.61 -20.23
N MET A 44 -8.06 -1.22 -19.56
CA MET A 44 -9.34 -1.64 -20.15
C MET A 44 -10.14 -0.43 -20.65
N ARG A 45 -10.24 0.63 -19.85
CA ARG A 45 -10.94 1.86 -20.25
C ARG A 45 -10.28 2.58 -21.42
N LEU A 46 -8.95 2.49 -21.52
CA LEU A 46 -8.17 3.07 -22.61
C LEU A 46 -8.10 2.17 -23.86
N GLY A 47 -8.68 0.96 -23.81
CA GLY A 47 -8.65 0.01 -24.92
C GLY A 47 -7.26 -0.54 -25.23
N ILE A 48 -6.36 -0.57 -24.24
CA ILE A 48 -4.97 -1.06 -24.36
C ILE A 48 -4.68 -2.29 -23.49
N ASP A 49 -5.70 -2.90 -22.90
CA ASP A 49 -5.58 -4.13 -22.10
C ASP A 49 -5.48 -5.36 -23.01
N ASN A 50 -4.50 -6.22 -22.76
CA ASN A 50 -4.43 -7.54 -23.36
C ASN A 50 -4.25 -8.60 -22.28
N ASN A 51 -5.30 -9.40 -22.08
CA ASN A 51 -5.31 -10.42 -21.04
C ASN A 51 -4.51 -11.69 -21.38
N VAL A 52 -3.90 -11.77 -22.58
CA VAL A 52 -3.01 -12.88 -22.96
C VAL A 52 -1.61 -12.67 -22.37
N ALA A 53 -1.08 -11.43 -22.45
CA ALA A 53 0.26 -11.09 -21.96
C ALA A 53 0.25 -9.75 -21.18
N PRO A 54 -0.52 -9.64 -20.08
CA PRO A 54 -0.90 -8.36 -19.47
C PRO A 54 0.27 -7.53 -18.92
N ARG A 55 1.44 -8.15 -18.70
CA ARG A 55 2.66 -7.48 -18.22
C ARG A 55 3.39 -6.74 -19.35
N GLU A 56 3.17 -7.13 -20.60
CA GLU A 56 3.85 -6.57 -21.76
C GLU A 56 3.03 -5.48 -22.45
N ASP A 57 1.74 -5.33 -22.10
CA ASP A 57 0.80 -4.38 -22.70
C ASP A 57 1.36 -2.97 -22.82
N LEU A 58 1.93 -2.43 -21.72
CA LEU A 58 2.42 -1.06 -21.71
C LEU A 58 3.70 -0.86 -22.53
N ALA A 59 4.48 -1.93 -22.74
CA ALA A 59 5.70 -1.88 -23.55
C ALA A 59 5.40 -2.08 -25.05
N THR A 60 4.29 -2.71 -25.38
CA THR A 60 3.90 -3.07 -26.75
C THR A 60 2.72 -2.22 -27.22
N ILE A 61 1.51 -2.57 -26.78
CA ILE A 61 0.23 -1.93 -27.13
C ILE A 61 0.20 -0.48 -26.68
N GLY A 62 0.72 -0.18 -25.49
CA GLY A 62 0.79 1.18 -24.94
C GLY A 62 1.67 2.10 -25.80
N GLU A 63 2.83 1.63 -26.25
CA GLU A 63 3.71 2.40 -27.14
C GLU A 63 3.06 2.62 -28.51
N ALA A 64 2.41 1.59 -29.07
CA ALA A 64 1.63 1.73 -30.30
C ALA A 64 0.49 2.75 -30.14
N ALA A 65 -0.23 2.72 -29.03
CA ALA A 65 -1.32 3.66 -28.73
C ALA A 65 -0.81 5.11 -28.60
N VAL A 66 0.41 5.35 -28.11
CA VAL A 66 1.02 6.69 -28.14
C VAL A 66 1.34 7.11 -29.57
N LYS A 67 1.93 6.22 -30.39
CA LYS A 67 2.27 6.51 -31.79
C LYS A 67 1.02 6.83 -32.63
N GLU A 68 -0.08 6.16 -32.37
CA GLU A 68 -1.38 6.37 -33.00
C GLU A 68 -2.15 7.58 -32.44
N GLY A 69 -1.63 8.26 -31.41
CA GLY A 69 -2.29 9.40 -30.78
C GLY A 69 -3.50 9.05 -29.91
N LYS A 70 -3.75 7.75 -29.62
CA LYS A 70 -4.84 7.29 -28.76
C LYS A 70 -4.65 7.69 -27.29
N ILE A 71 -3.40 7.69 -26.81
CA ILE A 71 -3.05 8.13 -25.46
C ILE A 71 -1.84 9.06 -25.49
N SER A 72 -1.73 9.94 -24.50
CA SER A 72 -0.55 10.79 -24.35
C SER A 72 0.64 10.02 -23.76
N ARG A 73 1.86 10.48 -24.05
CA ARG A 73 3.10 9.96 -23.45
C ARG A 73 3.08 10.02 -21.92
N SER A 74 2.56 11.10 -21.35
CA SER A 74 2.39 11.24 -19.89
C SER A 74 1.45 10.18 -19.31
N THR A 75 0.34 9.88 -20.01
CA THR A 75 -0.59 8.81 -19.59
C THR A 75 0.11 7.45 -19.54
N LEU A 76 0.86 7.10 -20.59
CA LEU A 76 1.60 5.84 -20.62
C LEU A 76 2.65 5.77 -19.50
N ASN A 77 3.39 6.85 -19.27
CA ASN A 77 4.41 6.90 -18.21
C ASN A 77 3.77 6.77 -16.82
N ARG A 78 2.60 7.38 -16.57
CA ARG A 78 1.84 7.21 -15.33
C ARG A 78 1.41 5.75 -15.14
N LEU A 79 0.91 5.09 -16.18
CA LEU A 79 0.51 3.68 -16.11
C LEU A 79 1.71 2.77 -15.77
N LYS A 80 2.88 3.01 -16.37
CA LYS A 80 4.12 2.28 -16.04
C LYS A 80 4.51 2.46 -14.57
N ARG A 81 4.41 3.69 -14.04
CA ARG A 81 4.65 3.96 -12.60
C ARG A 81 3.60 3.27 -11.71
N LYS A 82 2.34 3.20 -12.15
CA LYS A 82 1.27 2.50 -11.44
C LYS A 82 1.50 0.99 -11.36
N ASP A 83 1.95 0.35 -12.43
CA ASP A 83 2.34 -1.08 -12.40
C ASP A 83 3.53 -1.35 -11.48
N ALA A 84 4.55 -0.49 -11.53
CA ALA A 84 5.70 -0.57 -10.62
C ALA A 84 5.27 -0.38 -9.15
N THR A 85 4.31 0.53 -8.91
CA THR A 85 3.74 0.79 -7.57
C THR A 85 3.00 -0.43 -7.05
N SER A 86 2.09 -1.02 -7.85
CA SER A 86 1.32 -2.20 -7.45
C SER A 86 2.25 -3.38 -7.14
N THR A 87 3.25 -3.63 -7.99
CA THR A 87 4.26 -4.68 -7.76
C THR A 87 4.97 -4.48 -6.42
N ASN A 88 5.47 -3.27 -6.14
CA ASN A 88 6.16 -2.99 -4.88
C ASN A 88 5.26 -3.16 -3.64
N LEU A 89 3.99 -2.77 -3.74
CA LEU A 89 3.02 -2.93 -2.66
C LEU A 89 2.71 -4.40 -2.39
N ILE A 90 2.59 -5.21 -3.45
CA ILE A 90 2.39 -6.66 -3.37
C ILE A 90 3.62 -7.33 -2.73
N ASP A 91 4.83 -7.01 -3.19
CA ASP A 91 6.07 -7.57 -2.64
C ASP A 91 6.29 -7.21 -1.16
N GLY A 92 5.85 -6.01 -0.76
CA GLY A 92 5.93 -5.55 0.63
C GLY A 92 4.83 -6.10 1.55
N PHE A 93 3.73 -6.59 1.00
CA PHE A 93 2.56 -7.04 1.77
C PHE A 93 2.88 -8.20 2.73
N PRO A 94 3.63 -9.26 2.35
CA PRO A 94 4.03 -10.32 3.28
C PRO A 94 4.77 -9.82 4.52
N PHE A 95 5.53 -8.72 4.42
CA PHE A 95 6.24 -8.17 5.57
C PHE A 95 5.28 -7.54 6.60
N LEU A 96 4.22 -6.87 6.13
CA LEU A 96 3.13 -6.42 7.00
C LEU A 96 2.43 -7.62 7.67
N VAL A 97 2.09 -8.65 6.88
CA VAL A 97 1.44 -9.87 7.40
C VAL A 97 2.28 -10.48 8.52
N ALA A 98 3.58 -10.66 8.29
CA ALA A 98 4.50 -11.18 9.29
C ALA A 98 4.52 -10.29 10.55
N SER A 99 4.71 -8.98 10.40
CA SER A 99 4.74 -8.06 11.53
C SER A 99 3.46 -8.11 12.37
N ILE A 100 2.28 -8.03 11.75
CA ILE A 100 1.00 -8.03 12.47
C ILE A 100 0.75 -9.40 13.11
N LEU A 101 1.03 -10.49 12.41
CA LEU A 101 0.84 -11.84 12.94
C LEU A 101 1.74 -12.12 14.14
N PHE A 102 3.04 -11.82 14.04
CA PHE A 102 3.98 -11.99 15.15
C PHE A 102 3.59 -11.13 16.36
N ALA A 103 3.23 -9.86 16.16
CA ALA A 103 2.79 -9.00 17.24
C ALA A 103 1.49 -9.51 17.90
N THR A 104 0.57 -10.05 17.11
CA THR A 104 -0.69 -10.63 17.62
C THR A 104 -0.42 -11.89 18.46
N VAL A 105 0.41 -12.81 17.94
CA VAL A 105 0.74 -14.08 18.63
C VAL A 105 1.54 -13.83 19.91
N ALA A 106 2.45 -12.86 19.91
CA ALA A 106 3.26 -12.49 21.09
C ALA A 106 2.47 -11.66 22.13
N GLY A 107 1.18 -11.39 21.92
CA GLY A 107 0.35 -10.66 22.87
C GLY A 107 0.76 -9.19 23.04
N VAL A 108 1.24 -8.55 21.97
CA VAL A 108 1.45 -7.09 21.95
C VAL A 108 0.08 -6.39 22.10
N PRO A 109 -0.04 -5.29 22.88
CA PRO A 109 -1.31 -4.60 23.05
C PRO A 109 -1.96 -4.19 21.72
N ASN A 110 -3.29 -4.36 21.61
CA ASN A 110 -4.04 -4.05 20.39
C ASN A 110 -3.85 -2.59 19.94
N GLU A 111 -3.75 -1.64 20.86
CA GLU A 111 -3.49 -0.22 20.53
C GLU A 111 -2.18 -0.05 19.76
N THR A 112 -1.15 -0.80 20.15
CA THR A 112 0.15 -0.78 19.49
C THR A 112 0.09 -1.45 18.12
N ILE A 113 -0.57 -2.61 18.01
CA ILE A 113 -0.78 -3.30 16.73
C ILE A 113 -1.57 -2.41 15.77
N ASN A 114 -2.63 -1.77 16.24
CA ASN A 114 -3.45 -0.86 15.46
C ASN A 114 -2.64 0.37 15.01
N THR A 115 -1.80 0.92 15.88
CA THR A 115 -0.90 2.03 15.53
C THR A 115 0.06 1.65 14.41
N ILE A 116 0.66 0.46 14.47
CA ILE A 116 1.51 -0.07 13.39
C ILE A 116 0.71 -0.23 12.09
N GLY A 117 -0.49 -0.78 12.17
CA GLY A 117 -1.38 -0.93 11.01
C GLY A 117 -1.75 0.40 10.34
N VAL A 118 -2.11 1.43 11.13
CA VAL A 118 -2.37 2.79 10.62
C VAL A 118 -1.11 3.38 10.01
N TRP A 119 0.02 3.32 10.73
CA TRP A 119 1.29 3.87 10.26
C TRP A 119 1.71 3.26 8.92
N TYR A 120 1.68 1.93 8.81
CA TYR A 120 1.96 1.25 7.55
C TYR A 120 1.04 1.73 6.42
N SER A 121 -0.27 1.75 6.69
CA SER A 121 -1.29 2.08 5.68
C SER A 121 -1.11 3.50 5.14
N VAL A 122 -0.92 4.48 6.03
CA VAL A 122 -0.70 5.89 5.65
C VAL A 122 0.60 6.03 4.85
N SER A 123 1.67 5.39 5.30
CA SER A 123 2.95 5.36 4.57
C SER A 123 2.81 4.74 3.17
N ARG A 124 2.02 3.67 3.00
CA ARG A 124 1.78 3.06 1.69
C ARG A 124 0.90 3.90 0.77
N ILE A 125 -0.08 4.63 1.31
CA ILE A 125 -0.87 5.59 0.54
C ILE A 125 0.03 6.73 0.03
N ALA A 126 0.84 7.32 0.92
CA ALA A 126 1.79 8.37 0.54
C ALA A 126 2.78 7.88 -0.53
N TYR A 127 3.36 6.69 -0.34
CA TYR A 127 4.23 6.05 -1.32
C TYR A 127 3.55 5.93 -2.69
N ALA A 128 2.33 5.38 -2.74
CA ALA A 128 1.63 5.12 -3.98
C ALA A 128 1.27 6.42 -4.73
N VAL A 129 0.74 7.42 -4.01
CA VAL A 129 0.41 8.72 -4.60
C VAL A 129 1.66 9.39 -5.16
N SER A 130 2.75 9.43 -4.37
CA SER A 130 4.00 10.05 -4.80
C SER A 130 4.65 9.32 -5.98
N TYR A 131 4.50 7.99 -6.08
CA TYR A 131 5.07 7.26 -7.20
C TYR A 131 4.23 7.37 -8.47
N ILE A 132 2.91 7.20 -8.38
CA ILE A 132 2.03 7.22 -9.56
C ILE A 132 2.04 8.60 -10.21
N TYR A 133 1.87 9.66 -9.41
CA TYR A 133 1.67 11.02 -9.90
C TYR A 133 2.92 11.90 -9.82
N GLY A 134 3.98 11.45 -9.16
CA GLY A 134 5.22 12.22 -9.03
C GLY A 134 6.05 12.22 -10.31
N GLU A 135 6.35 13.40 -10.82
CA GLU A 135 7.26 13.62 -11.96
C GLU A 135 8.48 14.48 -11.60
N THR A 136 8.61 14.86 -10.32
CA THR A 136 9.69 15.69 -9.80
C THR A 136 10.59 14.92 -8.84
N GLN A 137 11.83 15.40 -8.68
CA GLN A 137 12.77 14.82 -7.72
C GLN A 137 12.24 14.85 -6.28
N ALA A 138 11.54 15.92 -5.89
CA ALA A 138 10.93 16.04 -4.56
C ALA A 138 9.91 14.92 -4.28
N MET A 139 9.06 14.61 -5.26
CA MET A 139 8.11 13.49 -5.16
C MET A 139 8.82 12.14 -5.12
N GLY A 140 9.94 12.01 -5.84
CA GLY A 140 10.83 10.85 -5.75
C GLY A 140 11.38 10.63 -4.33
N SER A 141 11.80 11.70 -3.66
CA SER A 141 12.26 11.65 -2.26
C SER A 141 11.14 11.30 -1.29
N ILE A 142 9.95 11.90 -1.43
CA ILE A 142 8.78 11.56 -0.60
C ILE A 142 8.44 10.08 -0.73
N ARG A 143 8.42 9.56 -1.96
CA ARG A 143 8.22 8.13 -2.23
C ARG A 143 9.22 7.27 -1.44
N SER A 144 10.52 7.57 -1.53
CA SER A 144 11.55 6.80 -0.83
C SER A 144 11.40 6.84 0.69
N LEU A 145 11.09 8.02 1.25
CA LEU A 145 10.86 8.18 2.69
C LEU A 145 9.61 7.44 3.16
N ALA A 146 8.52 7.52 2.41
CA ALA A 146 7.27 6.82 2.71
C ALA A 146 7.46 5.29 2.64
N TRP A 147 8.20 4.80 1.66
CA TRP A 147 8.59 3.39 1.57
C TRP A 147 9.39 2.95 2.81
N LEU A 148 10.42 3.72 3.18
CA LEU A 148 11.24 3.41 4.36
C LEU A 148 10.39 3.41 5.64
N SER A 149 9.54 4.42 5.81
CA SER A 149 8.63 4.57 6.95
C SER A 149 7.69 3.37 7.10
N ALA A 150 7.12 2.87 6.00
CA ALA A 150 6.30 1.65 6.02
C ALA A 150 7.09 0.43 6.53
N ASN A 151 8.32 0.23 6.05
CA ASN A 151 9.16 -0.88 6.50
C ASN A 151 9.57 -0.74 7.99
N ILE A 152 9.87 0.47 8.44
CA ILE A 152 10.18 0.73 9.86
C ILE A 152 8.99 0.36 10.75
N SER A 153 7.75 0.61 10.33
CA SER A 153 6.57 0.20 11.09
C SER A 153 6.49 -1.32 11.29
N CYS A 154 6.82 -2.11 10.26
CA CYS A 154 6.87 -3.57 10.35
C CYS A 154 8.03 -4.05 11.25
N ILE A 155 9.22 -3.46 11.10
CA ILE A 155 10.37 -3.78 11.96
C ILE A 155 10.03 -3.49 13.43
N THR A 156 9.37 -2.37 13.69
CA THR A 156 8.92 -2.00 15.04
C THR A 156 7.99 -3.06 15.62
N GLY A 157 7.00 -3.53 14.85
CA GLY A 157 6.10 -4.60 15.29
C GLY A 157 6.82 -5.90 15.64
N LEU A 158 7.78 -6.31 14.80
CA LEU A 158 8.60 -7.50 15.06
C LEU A 158 9.47 -7.35 16.31
N VAL A 159 10.15 -6.22 16.49
CA VAL A 159 10.98 -5.96 17.69
C VAL A 159 10.14 -5.96 18.96
N LEU A 160 8.93 -5.39 18.92
CA LEU A 160 8.01 -5.40 20.06
C LEU A 160 7.48 -6.82 20.36
N ALA A 161 7.22 -7.62 19.33
CA ALA A 161 6.87 -9.02 19.49
C ALA A 161 8.02 -9.82 20.14
N SER A 162 9.25 -9.65 19.67
CA SER A 162 10.44 -10.34 20.22
C SER A 162 10.70 -10.07 21.69
N LYS A 163 10.29 -8.91 22.22
CA LYS A 163 10.44 -8.59 23.65
C LYS A 163 9.43 -9.31 24.56
N ARG A 164 8.45 -10.00 23.98
CA ARG A 164 7.37 -10.72 24.70
C ARG A 164 7.42 -12.24 24.52
N LEU A 165 8.31 -12.72 23.67
CA LEU A 165 8.65 -14.14 23.50
C LEU A 165 9.80 -14.50 24.44
#